data_AF-A0A4R8DJ99-F1
#
_entry.id   AF-A0A4R8DJ99-F1
#
_cell.length_a   1.000
_cell.length_b   1.000
_cell.length_c   1.000
_cell.angle_alpha   90.00
_cell.angle_beta   90.00
_cell.angle_gamma   90.00
#
_symmetry.space_group_name_H-M   'P 1'
#
loop_
_entity.id
_entity.type
_entity.pdbx_description
1 polymer ?
#
loop_
_entity_poly.entity_id
_entity_poly.type
_entity_poly.pdbx_seq_one_letter_code
_entity_poly.pdbx_strand_id
1 'polypeptide(L)'
;MKSNTLLLLLCTIFLWTLHAKAQEKSKLLKSWICVSSMSLPDSIVGNNSAYIRYTFEPRTSYVSFDPRWNEHSQDWSLEGNQLKMGSVTYTVEELTDADLVLVQPGIQVVTFRDEQLFCRDSTHLIQDGIFKSEPVFTANRWFAPRLKSEDLHPIIGAALGSSASYRGKVFAVSFVIGTDGSVNDVHVLQSVKDSYDQKVLKQLDKTSGLWTPPFFHGHPIQTRMVFRMNYAGATIVPFN
;
A
#
# COMPACT_ATOMS: atom_id res chain seq x y z
N MET A 1 15.65 -52.12 -22.32
CA MET A 1 15.27 -51.78 -20.93
C MET A 1 16.07 -50.63 -20.27
N LYS A 2 16.85 -49.80 -21.00
CA LYS A 2 17.62 -48.68 -20.41
C LYS A 2 17.02 -47.27 -20.61
N SER A 3 15.88 -47.15 -21.29
CA SER A 3 15.29 -45.85 -21.69
C SER A 3 14.37 -45.20 -20.64
N ASN A 4 13.78 -45.97 -19.71
CA ASN A 4 12.75 -45.45 -18.80
C ASN A 4 13.33 -44.76 -17.56
N THR A 5 14.55 -45.11 -17.16
CA THR A 5 15.24 -44.51 -16.01
C THR A 5 15.78 -43.12 -16.31
N LEU A 6 16.23 -42.85 -17.55
CA LEU A 6 16.69 -41.52 -17.96
C LEU A 6 15.53 -40.52 -18.04
N LEU A 7 14.36 -40.97 -18.55
CA LEU A 7 13.14 -40.16 -18.64
C LEU A 7 12.58 -39.81 -17.26
N LEU A 8 12.57 -40.77 -16.32
CA LEU A 8 12.17 -40.51 -14.93
C LEU A 8 13.12 -39.52 -14.24
N LEU A 9 14.44 -39.67 -14.42
CA LEU A 9 15.42 -38.74 -13.82
C LEU A 9 15.26 -37.31 -14.37
N LEU A 10 15.09 -37.16 -15.69
CA LEU A 10 14.82 -35.88 -16.34
C LEU A 10 13.51 -35.25 -15.86
N CYS A 11 12.43 -36.03 -15.74
CA CYS A 11 11.18 -35.55 -15.16
C CYS A 11 11.35 -35.10 -13.71
N THR A 12 12.08 -35.84 -12.87
CA THR A 12 12.29 -35.44 -11.47
C THR A 12 13.14 -34.17 -11.34
N ILE A 13 14.20 -34.00 -12.13
CA ILE A 13 15.02 -32.78 -12.12
C ILE A 13 14.21 -31.57 -12.65
N PHE A 14 13.38 -31.79 -13.67
CA PHE A 14 12.50 -30.75 -14.20
C PHE A 14 11.40 -30.35 -13.21
N LEU A 15 10.82 -31.30 -12.48
CA LEU A 15 9.85 -31.03 -11.42
C LEU A 15 10.48 -30.29 -10.24
N TRP A 16 11.71 -30.63 -9.84
CA TRP A 16 12.43 -29.93 -8.76
C TRP A 16 12.79 -28.49 -9.12
N THR A 17 13.24 -28.24 -10.36
CA THR A 17 13.58 -26.89 -10.82
C THR A 17 12.36 -25.99 -10.97
N LEU A 18 11.21 -26.53 -11.39
CA LEU A 18 9.93 -25.81 -11.38
C LEU A 18 9.46 -25.49 -9.95
N HIS A 19 9.66 -26.42 -9.01
CA HIS A 19 9.28 -26.22 -7.61
C HIS A 19 10.09 -25.11 -6.93
N ALA A 20 11.42 -25.09 -7.14
CA ALA A 20 12.29 -24.04 -6.58
C ALA A 20 11.97 -22.64 -7.14
N LYS A 21 11.73 -22.53 -8.47
CA LYS A 21 11.35 -21.25 -9.10
C LYS A 21 9.97 -20.75 -8.64
N ALA A 22 9.01 -21.66 -8.46
CA ALA A 22 7.70 -21.33 -7.93
C ALA A 22 7.77 -20.87 -6.47
N GLN A 23 8.66 -21.47 -5.68
CA GLN A 23 8.89 -21.11 -4.28
C GLN A 23 9.47 -19.70 -4.12
N GLU A 24 10.44 -19.30 -4.94
CA GLU A 24 10.96 -17.92 -4.93
C GLU A 24 9.89 -16.89 -5.32
N LYS A 25 9.14 -17.14 -6.41
CA LYS A 25 8.07 -16.23 -6.83
C LYS A 25 6.99 -16.07 -5.75
N SER A 26 6.70 -17.13 -4.99
CA SER A 26 5.69 -17.09 -3.93
C SER A 26 6.06 -16.17 -2.76
N LYS A 27 7.36 -16.03 -2.44
CA LYS A 27 7.83 -15.12 -1.39
C LYS A 27 7.53 -13.67 -1.72
N LEU A 28 7.54 -13.32 -3.02
CA LEU A 28 7.29 -11.95 -3.44
C LEU A 28 5.82 -11.53 -3.25
N LEU A 29 4.87 -12.49 -3.24
CA LEU A 29 3.42 -12.28 -3.23
C LEU A 29 2.88 -11.71 -1.91
N LYS A 30 3.27 -10.49 -1.60
CA LYS A 30 2.87 -9.72 -0.41
C LYS A 30 3.18 -8.24 -0.62
N SER A 31 2.98 -7.45 0.42
CA SER A 31 3.32 -6.04 0.47
C SER A 31 4.70 -5.82 1.10
N TRP A 32 5.50 -4.98 0.45
CA TRP A 32 6.86 -4.64 0.78
C TRP A 32 6.98 -3.13 0.96
N ILE A 33 7.36 -2.65 2.14
CA ILE A 33 7.57 -1.23 2.41
C ILE A 33 9.05 -0.91 2.24
N CYS A 34 9.35 0.13 1.45
CA CYS A 34 10.71 0.63 1.29
C CYS A 34 11.20 1.22 2.60
N VAL A 35 12.37 0.77 3.05
CA VAL A 35 13.04 1.25 4.27
C VAL A 35 14.32 2.03 3.98
N SER A 36 14.93 1.85 2.81
CA SER A 36 16.07 2.64 2.37
C SER A 36 16.19 2.66 0.84
N SER A 37 16.75 3.75 0.32
CA SER A 37 17.22 3.84 -1.07
C SER A 37 18.59 4.52 -1.11
N MET A 38 19.51 3.96 -1.88
CA MET A 38 20.86 4.48 -2.09
C MET A 38 21.09 4.71 -3.58
N SER A 39 21.42 5.94 -3.96
CA SER A 39 21.74 6.27 -5.36
C SER A 39 23.15 5.81 -5.73
N LEU A 40 23.32 5.30 -6.95
CA LEU A 40 24.60 4.91 -7.54
C LEU A 40 25.05 5.97 -8.57
N PRO A 41 26.36 6.24 -8.74
CA PRO A 41 27.52 5.66 -8.04
C PRO A 41 27.87 6.36 -6.71
N ASP A 42 27.31 7.55 -6.45
CA ASP A 42 27.79 8.46 -5.40
C ASP A 42 27.41 8.04 -3.96
N SER A 43 26.79 6.87 -3.79
CA SER A 43 26.39 6.29 -2.49
C SER A 43 25.64 7.27 -1.59
N ILE A 44 24.94 8.23 -2.18
CA ILE A 44 24.11 9.17 -1.43
C ILE A 44 22.92 8.35 -0.94
N VAL A 45 22.92 8.07 0.36
CA VAL A 45 21.77 7.49 1.04
C VAL A 45 20.73 8.60 1.16
N GLY A 46 19.70 8.53 0.32
CA GLY A 46 18.52 9.35 0.55
C GLY A 46 17.84 8.87 1.83
N ASN A 47 17.66 9.75 2.81
CA ASN A 47 16.70 9.47 3.87
C ASN A 47 15.33 9.42 3.19
N ASN A 48 14.79 8.21 2.97
CA ASN A 48 13.56 8.04 2.21
C ASN A 48 12.37 8.44 3.09
N SER A 49 12.15 9.75 3.22
CA SER A 49 11.02 10.33 3.94
C SER A 49 9.69 9.99 3.25
N ALA A 50 9.71 9.76 1.94
CA ALA A 50 8.54 9.34 1.18
C ALA A 50 8.19 7.88 1.47
N TYR A 51 6.90 7.63 1.76
CA TYR A 51 6.38 6.27 1.81
C TYR A 51 6.41 5.67 0.40
N ILE A 52 6.94 4.45 0.28
CA ILE A 52 6.87 3.66 -0.95
C ILE A 52 6.53 2.23 -0.54
N ARG A 53 5.47 1.67 -1.13
CA ARG A 53 5.09 0.27 -0.98
C ARG A 53 4.94 -0.40 -2.33
N TYR A 54 5.52 -1.58 -2.47
CA TYR A 54 5.24 -2.51 -3.56
C TYR A 54 4.34 -3.63 -3.05
N THR A 55 3.18 -3.82 -3.68
CA THR A 55 2.31 -4.97 -3.41
C THR A 55 2.32 -5.88 -4.62
N PHE A 56 2.75 -7.13 -4.47
CA PHE A 56 2.71 -8.10 -5.55
C PHE A 56 1.54 -9.05 -5.37
N GLU A 57 0.72 -9.12 -6.41
CA GLU A 57 -0.34 -10.11 -6.57
C GLU A 57 0.02 -11.06 -7.73
N PRO A 58 -0.65 -12.22 -7.87
CA PRO A 58 -0.26 -13.22 -8.88
C PRO A 58 -0.19 -12.73 -10.33
N ARG A 59 -0.93 -11.67 -10.67
CA ARG A 59 -1.04 -11.13 -12.05
C ARG A 59 -0.72 -9.64 -12.17
N THR A 60 -0.61 -8.92 -11.06
CA THR A 60 -0.40 -7.48 -11.07
C THR A 60 0.46 -7.08 -9.89
N SER A 61 1.06 -5.91 -9.96
CA SER A 61 1.75 -5.28 -8.84
C SER A 61 1.28 -3.85 -8.70
N TYR A 62 1.31 -3.34 -7.49
CA TYR A 62 0.97 -1.96 -7.19
C TYR A 62 2.18 -1.24 -6.61
N VAL A 63 2.45 -0.04 -7.13
CA VAL A 63 3.34 0.93 -6.50
C VAL A 63 2.47 1.97 -5.82
N SER A 64 2.68 2.20 -4.53
CA SER A 64 1.89 3.14 -3.72
C SER A 64 2.80 4.10 -2.97
N PHE A 65 2.47 5.39 -3.02
CA PHE A 65 3.12 6.47 -2.27
C PHE A 65 2.29 6.93 -1.07
N ASP A 66 1.04 6.46 -0.98
CA ASP A 66 0.16 6.61 0.18
C ASP A 66 -0.15 5.24 0.82
N PRO A 67 -0.10 5.10 2.16
CA PRO A 67 -0.39 3.82 2.81
C PRO A 67 -1.86 3.40 2.69
N ARG A 68 -2.79 4.33 2.40
CA ARG A 68 -4.24 4.13 2.48
C ARG A 68 -4.89 3.48 1.27
N TRP A 69 -4.18 3.33 0.15
CA TRP A 69 -4.73 2.72 -1.06
C TRP A 69 -3.63 2.24 -2.01
N ASN A 70 -3.99 1.57 -3.10
CA ASN A 70 -3.09 1.15 -4.15
C ASN A 70 -3.17 2.14 -5.32
N GLU A 71 -2.05 2.75 -5.71
CA GLU A 71 -2.08 3.84 -6.71
C GLU A 71 -1.81 3.34 -8.13
N HIS A 72 -0.59 2.90 -8.42
CA HIS A 72 -0.18 2.57 -9.78
C HIS A 72 -0.08 1.05 -9.96
N SER A 73 -1.04 0.47 -10.69
CA SER A 73 -0.97 -0.94 -11.09
C SER A 73 -0.06 -1.12 -12.31
N GLN A 74 0.72 -2.20 -12.32
CA GLN A 74 1.55 -2.59 -13.46
C GLN A 74 1.76 -4.10 -13.49
N ASP A 75 2.01 -4.61 -14.70
CA ASP A 75 2.45 -5.99 -14.88
C ASP A 75 3.84 -6.21 -14.30
N TRP A 76 4.09 -7.43 -13.83
CA TRP A 76 5.40 -7.83 -13.36
C TRP A 76 5.73 -9.28 -13.73
N SER A 77 7.02 -9.57 -13.86
CA SER A 77 7.53 -10.93 -14.02
C SER A 77 8.86 -11.09 -13.29
N LEU A 78 9.12 -12.31 -12.82
CA LEU A 78 10.39 -12.69 -12.19
C LEU A 78 10.97 -13.88 -12.97
N GLU A 79 12.12 -13.67 -13.60
CA GLU A 79 12.85 -14.67 -14.36
C GLU A 79 14.28 -14.79 -13.82
N GLY A 80 14.55 -15.85 -13.06
CA GLY A 80 15.80 -15.93 -12.28
C GLY A 80 15.83 -14.79 -11.25
N ASN A 81 16.92 -14.01 -11.24
CA ASN A 81 17.05 -12.83 -10.38
C ASN A 81 16.63 -11.53 -11.07
N GLN A 82 16.00 -11.57 -12.24
CA GLN A 82 15.55 -10.37 -12.94
C GLN A 82 14.06 -10.15 -12.69
N LEU A 83 13.74 -9.09 -11.95
CA LEU A 83 12.38 -8.63 -11.69
C LEU A 83 12.05 -7.51 -12.66
N LYS A 84 11.12 -7.77 -13.59
CA LYS A 84 10.57 -6.74 -14.47
C LYS A 84 9.28 -6.20 -13.86
N MET A 85 9.17 -4.88 -13.76
CA MET A 85 8.00 -4.16 -13.26
C MET A 85 7.71 -2.98 -14.20
N GLY A 86 6.63 -3.09 -14.98
CA GLY A 86 6.35 -2.13 -16.05
C GLY A 86 7.50 -2.05 -17.07
N SER A 87 8.08 -0.86 -17.22
CA SER A 87 9.22 -0.58 -18.10
C SER A 87 10.59 -0.72 -17.42
N VAL A 88 10.63 -1.00 -16.11
CA VAL A 88 11.86 -1.06 -15.33
C VAL A 88 12.23 -2.52 -15.05
N THR A 89 13.52 -2.82 -15.15
CA THR A 89 14.08 -4.11 -14.75
C THR A 89 15.03 -3.92 -13.57
N TYR A 90 14.82 -4.72 -12.54
CA TYR A 90 15.65 -4.78 -11.34
C TYR A 90 16.37 -6.12 -11.28
N THR A 91 17.59 -6.11 -10.75
CA THR A 91 18.23 -7.32 -10.23
C THR A 91 17.79 -7.50 -8.77
N VAL A 92 17.23 -8.67 -8.46
CA VAL A 92 16.93 -9.10 -7.10
C VAL A 92 18.22 -9.62 -6.47
N GLU A 93 18.79 -8.85 -5.55
CA GLU A 93 19.98 -9.27 -4.79
C GLU A 93 19.61 -10.11 -3.58
N GLU A 94 18.48 -9.80 -2.94
CA GLU A 94 17.96 -10.53 -1.79
C GLU A 94 16.44 -10.70 -1.88
N LEU A 95 15.96 -11.90 -1.58
CA LEU A 95 14.54 -12.22 -1.43
C LEU A 95 14.35 -13.27 -0.33
N THR A 96 14.07 -12.79 0.88
CA THR A 96 13.75 -13.62 2.05
C THR A 96 12.27 -13.50 2.40
N ASP A 97 11.86 -14.05 3.55
CA ASP A 97 10.50 -13.81 4.06
C ASP A 97 10.36 -12.40 4.64
N ALA A 98 11.46 -11.73 4.97
CA ALA A 98 11.47 -10.45 5.68
C ALA A 98 11.97 -9.28 4.83
N ASP A 99 12.95 -9.53 3.97
CA ASP A 99 13.69 -8.50 3.24
C ASP A 99 13.67 -8.77 1.72
N LEU A 100 13.59 -7.68 0.95
CA LEU A 100 13.69 -7.64 -0.50
C LEU A 100 14.65 -6.53 -0.89
N VAL A 101 15.73 -6.88 -1.59
CA VAL A 101 16.73 -5.90 -2.08
C VAL A 101 16.71 -5.90 -3.59
N LEU A 102 16.39 -4.73 -4.16
CA LEU A 102 16.31 -4.50 -5.60
C LEU A 102 17.41 -3.54 -6.04
N VAL A 103 18.16 -3.94 -7.05
CA VAL A 103 19.16 -3.09 -7.71
C VAL A 103 18.65 -2.67 -9.06
N GLN A 104 18.55 -1.36 -9.27
CA GLN A 104 18.37 -0.77 -10.57
C GLN A 104 19.75 -0.38 -11.12
N PRO A 105 20.29 -1.11 -12.12
CA PRO A 105 21.67 -0.95 -12.56
C PRO A 105 22.03 0.49 -12.90
N GLY A 106 23.09 1.00 -12.27
CA GLY A 106 23.59 2.37 -12.47
C GLY A 106 22.70 3.48 -11.91
N ILE A 107 21.63 3.15 -11.17
CA ILE A 107 20.67 4.15 -10.67
C ILE A 107 20.57 4.08 -9.15
N GLN A 108 20.14 2.95 -8.58
CA GLN A 108 19.92 2.85 -7.13
C GLN A 108 19.87 1.41 -6.63
N VAL A 109 20.09 1.25 -5.32
CA VAL A 109 19.77 0.06 -4.54
C VAL A 109 18.62 0.42 -3.60
N VAL A 110 17.53 -0.34 -3.63
CA VAL A 110 16.35 -0.11 -2.80
C VAL A 110 16.10 -1.32 -1.92
N THR A 111 16.02 -1.10 -0.61
CA THR A 111 15.71 -2.14 0.37
C THR A 111 14.27 -2.01 0.82
N PHE A 112 13.56 -3.13 0.84
CA PHE A 112 12.21 -3.24 1.33
C PHE A 112 12.10 -4.28 2.43
N ARG A 113 11.10 -4.11 3.30
CA ARG A 113 10.71 -5.09 4.31
C ARG A 113 9.25 -5.50 4.19
N ASP A 114 8.97 -6.73 4.56
CA ASP A 114 7.60 -7.23 4.68
C ASP A 114 6.78 -6.31 5.59
N GLU A 115 5.69 -5.79 5.05
CA GLU A 115 4.77 -4.90 5.75
C GLU A 115 4.27 -5.50 7.07
N GLN A 116 4.09 -6.83 7.14
CA GLN A 116 3.59 -7.50 8.35
C GLN A 116 4.53 -7.40 9.55
N LEU A 117 5.82 -7.11 9.34
CA LEU A 117 6.78 -6.92 10.43
C LEU A 117 6.46 -5.65 11.23
N PHE A 118 5.97 -4.60 10.58
CA PHE A 118 5.58 -3.34 11.23
C PHE A 118 4.26 -3.46 11.99
N CYS A 119 3.38 -4.36 11.54
CA CYS A 119 2.11 -4.67 12.22
C CYS A 119 2.28 -5.36 13.59
N ARG A 120 3.51 -5.60 14.06
CA ARG A 120 3.82 -6.19 15.37
C ARG A 120 4.55 -5.22 16.30
N ASP A 121 4.95 -4.06 15.79
CA ASP A 121 5.70 -3.07 16.55
C ASP A 121 4.74 -2.06 17.18
N SER A 122 4.58 -2.14 18.51
CA SER A 122 3.72 -1.22 19.25
C SER A 122 4.26 0.20 19.29
N THR A 123 5.55 0.44 19.00
CA THR A 123 6.14 1.80 19.01
C THR A 123 5.55 2.70 17.92
N HIS A 124 4.90 2.10 16.93
CA HIS A 124 4.20 2.78 15.84
C HIS A 124 2.70 2.97 16.11
N LEU A 125 2.16 2.44 17.21
CA LEU A 125 0.77 2.66 17.60
C LEU A 125 0.62 3.96 18.38
N ILE A 126 -0.30 4.80 17.92
CA ILE A 126 -0.66 6.06 18.59
C ILE A 126 -2.14 5.95 18.92
N GLN A 127 -2.48 5.76 20.19
CA GLN A 127 -3.88 5.68 20.61
C GLN A 127 -4.51 7.09 20.56
N ASP A 128 -5.69 7.16 19.96
CA ASP A 128 -6.48 8.37 19.69
C ASP A 128 -7.93 8.19 20.18
N GLY A 129 -8.03 7.89 21.48
CA GLY A 129 -9.30 7.78 22.20
C GLY A 129 -9.91 6.39 22.17
N ILE A 130 -11.24 6.36 22.36
CA ILE A 130 -12.05 5.15 22.51
C ILE A 130 -13.34 5.33 21.71
N PHE A 131 -13.73 4.32 20.94
CA PHE A 131 -15.00 4.25 20.22
C PHE A 131 -15.63 2.86 20.41
N LYS A 132 -16.93 2.83 20.74
CA LYS A 132 -17.66 1.57 21.09
C LYS A 132 -16.90 0.71 22.11
N SER A 133 -16.34 1.35 23.14
CA SER A 133 -15.58 0.70 24.23
C SER A 133 -14.25 0.04 23.84
N GLU A 134 -13.76 0.31 22.63
CA GLU A 134 -12.49 -0.20 22.12
C GLU A 134 -11.53 0.96 21.78
N PRO A 135 -10.21 0.75 21.88
CA PRO A 135 -9.24 1.78 21.53
C PRO A 135 -9.29 2.11 20.04
N VAL A 136 -9.22 3.39 19.73
CA VAL A 136 -9.01 3.89 18.37
C VAL A 136 -7.56 4.32 18.25
N PHE A 137 -6.92 4.04 17.12
CA PHE A 137 -5.54 4.43 16.85
C PHE A 137 -5.47 5.46 15.72
N THR A 138 -4.49 6.34 15.71
CA THR A 138 -4.27 7.29 14.61
C THR A 138 -3.70 6.55 13.41
N ALA A 139 -4.31 6.77 12.24
CA ALA A 139 -3.76 6.28 10.99
C ALA A 139 -2.38 6.88 10.74
N ASN A 140 -1.41 6.03 10.40
CA ASN A 140 -0.06 6.44 10.08
C ASN A 140 0.53 5.55 8.97
N ARG A 141 1.80 5.75 8.64
CA ARG A 141 2.47 5.01 7.56
C ARG A 141 2.53 3.48 7.76
N TRP A 142 2.36 3.00 8.99
CA TRP A 142 2.43 1.59 9.36
C TRP A 142 1.04 1.00 9.60
N PHE A 143 0.16 1.78 10.23
CA PHE A 143 -1.21 1.41 10.55
C PHE A 143 -2.18 2.32 9.80
N ALA A 144 -2.38 2.04 8.52
CA ALA A 144 -3.40 2.72 7.71
C ALA A 144 -4.46 1.72 7.24
N PRO A 145 -5.76 2.05 7.37
CA PRO A 145 -6.81 1.34 6.65
C PRO A 145 -6.58 1.46 5.15
N ARG A 146 -6.79 0.37 4.43
CA ARG A 146 -6.64 0.29 2.98
C ARG A 146 -7.99 0.26 2.29
N LEU A 147 -8.25 1.25 1.45
CA LEU A 147 -9.40 1.21 0.56
C LEU A 147 -9.14 0.16 -0.54
N LYS A 148 -10.13 -0.68 -0.84
CA LYS A 148 -10.02 -1.73 -1.88
C LYS A 148 -10.00 -1.17 -3.32
N SER A 149 -10.24 0.13 -3.49
CA SER A 149 -10.14 0.86 -4.77
C SER A 149 -8.90 1.75 -4.80
N GLU A 150 -8.64 2.38 -5.96
CA GLU A 150 -7.41 3.15 -6.19
C GLU A 150 -7.19 4.35 -5.25
N ASP A 151 -8.22 5.16 -4.98
CA ASP A 151 -8.14 6.34 -4.10
C ASP A 151 -9.55 6.79 -3.67
N LEU A 152 -9.66 7.48 -2.53
CA LEU A 152 -10.86 8.15 -2.05
C LEU A 152 -11.16 9.46 -2.81
N HIS A 153 -10.15 10.17 -3.34
CA HIS A 153 -10.34 11.41 -4.09
C HIS A 153 -11.36 11.31 -5.24
N PRO A 154 -11.34 10.30 -6.14
CA PRO A 154 -12.33 10.21 -7.21
C PRO A 154 -13.75 9.95 -6.67
N ILE A 155 -13.89 9.17 -5.60
CA ILE A 155 -15.19 8.85 -4.98
C ILE A 155 -15.82 10.12 -4.40
N ILE A 156 -15.03 10.88 -3.64
CA ILE A 156 -15.47 12.14 -3.06
C ILE A 156 -15.67 13.19 -4.15
N GLY A 157 -14.68 13.32 -5.05
CA GLY A 157 -14.65 14.26 -6.18
C GLY A 157 -15.86 14.17 -7.11
N ALA A 158 -16.33 12.95 -7.40
CA ALA A 158 -17.52 12.72 -8.22
C ALA A 158 -18.79 13.39 -7.65
N ALA A 159 -18.87 13.59 -6.33
CA ALA A 159 -20.02 14.29 -5.73
C ALA A 159 -19.94 15.82 -5.80
N LEU A 160 -18.77 16.37 -6.14
CA LEU A 160 -18.48 17.79 -5.96
C LEU A 160 -18.77 18.61 -7.22
N GLY A 161 -18.68 18.01 -8.40
CA GLY A 161 -18.67 18.73 -9.67
C GLY A 161 -17.51 19.74 -9.77
N SER A 162 -17.44 20.49 -10.88
CA SER A 162 -16.44 21.54 -11.11
C SER A 162 -17.04 22.94 -10.91
N SER A 163 -16.89 23.53 -9.73
CA SER A 163 -17.34 24.90 -9.44
C SER A 163 -16.16 25.80 -9.14
N ALA A 164 -15.94 26.82 -9.98
CA ALA A 164 -14.85 27.77 -9.79
C ALA A 164 -14.89 28.48 -8.42
N SER A 165 -16.06 28.57 -7.78
CA SER A 165 -16.28 29.25 -6.50
C SER A 165 -15.60 28.59 -5.29
N TYR A 166 -15.12 27.36 -5.43
CA TYR A 166 -14.42 26.66 -4.36
C TYR A 166 -12.92 26.53 -4.61
N ARG A 167 -12.37 27.13 -5.69
CA ARG A 167 -10.93 27.09 -5.97
C ARG A 167 -10.10 27.57 -4.78
N GLY A 168 -9.08 26.79 -4.41
CA GLY A 168 -8.17 27.06 -3.31
C GLY A 168 -8.73 26.78 -1.91
N LYS A 169 -9.94 26.23 -1.79
CA LYS A 169 -10.51 25.83 -0.50
C LYS A 169 -10.14 24.40 -0.17
N VAL A 170 -9.86 24.13 1.10
CA VAL A 170 -9.60 22.78 1.59
C VAL A 170 -10.83 22.26 2.31
N PHE A 171 -11.22 21.03 1.99
CA PHE A 171 -12.13 20.24 2.81
C PHE A 171 -11.33 19.24 3.63
N ALA A 172 -11.70 19.06 4.90
CA ALA A 172 -11.10 18.06 5.76
C ALA A 172 -12.18 17.32 6.59
N VAL A 173 -12.09 15.99 6.62
CA VAL A 173 -12.97 15.13 7.40
C VAL A 173 -12.15 14.11 8.18
N SER A 174 -12.56 13.87 9.42
CA SER A 174 -12.06 12.81 10.29
C SER A 174 -13.10 11.71 10.37
N PHE A 175 -12.67 10.44 10.37
CA PHE A 175 -13.57 9.31 10.54
C PHE A 175 -12.80 8.10 11.07
N VAL A 176 -13.50 7.18 11.73
CA VAL A 176 -12.96 5.91 12.23
C VAL A 176 -13.32 4.79 11.27
N ILE A 177 -12.31 4.05 10.83
CA ILE A 177 -12.53 2.74 10.20
C ILE A 177 -12.62 1.68 11.30
N GLY A 178 -13.74 0.98 11.34
CA GLY A 178 -13.98 -0.13 12.26
C GLY A 178 -13.22 -1.39 11.87
N THR A 179 -13.17 -2.35 12.79
CA THR A 179 -12.52 -3.66 12.61
C THR A 179 -13.19 -4.53 11.53
N ASP A 180 -14.39 -4.16 11.10
CA ASP A 180 -15.16 -4.75 10.00
C ASP A 180 -15.04 -3.96 8.68
N GLY A 181 -14.23 -2.89 8.65
CA GLY A 181 -14.10 -1.99 7.51
C GLY A 181 -15.23 -0.96 7.38
N SER A 182 -16.11 -0.83 8.39
CA SER A 182 -17.16 0.18 8.38
C SER A 182 -16.62 1.59 8.64
N VAL A 183 -17.25 2.60 8.04
CA VAL A 183 -16.97 4.01 8.33
C VAL A 183 -17.82 4.47 9.51
N ASN A 184 -17.20 5.04 10.54
CA ASN A 184 -17.84 5.48 11.78
C ASN A 184 -17.32 6.85 12.24
N ASP A 185 -17.97 7.43 13.25
CA ASP A 185 -17.50 8.61 14.00
C ASP A 185 -16.97 9.75 13.10
N VAL A 186 -17.79 10.13 12.12
CA VAL A 186 -17.41 11.06 11.07
C VAL A 186 -17.59 12.51 11.55
N HIS A 187 -16.50 13.29 11.51
CA HIS A 187 -16.45 14.70 11.91
C HIS A 187 -15.87 15.56 10.79
N VAL A 188 -16.60 16.58 10.35
CA VAL A 188 -16.05 17.60 9.44
C VAL A 188 -15.10 18.51 10.22
N LEU A 189 -13.83 18.49 9.87
CA LEU A 189 -12.79 19.33 10.50
C LEU A 189 -12.69 20.69 9.83
N GLN A 190 -12.89 20.73 8.51
CA GLN A 190 -12.87 21.96 7.73
C GLN A 190 -13.95 21.89 6.66
N SER A 191 -14.98 22.72 6.83
CA SER A 191 -16.11 22.84 5.91
C SER A 191 -15.79 23.79 4.76
N VAL A 192 -16.33 23.47 3.58
CA VAL A 192 -16.37 24.40 2.43
C VAL A 192 -17.72 25.09 2.34
N LYS A 193 -18.81 24.33 2.58
CA LYS A 193 -20.22 24.76 2.63
C LYS A 193 -21.08 23.57 3.10
N ASP A 194 -22.14 23.80 3.87
CA ASP A 194 -22.99 22.72 4.41
C ASP A 194 -23.52 21.75 3.34
N SER A 195 -24.02 22.26 2.22
CA SER A 195 -24.52 21.43 1.10
C SER A 195 -23.43 20.58 0.46
N TYR A 196 -22.18 21.01 0.57
CA TYR A 196 -21.02 20.29 0.09
C TYR A 196 -20.65 19.17 1.08
N ASP A 197 -20.60 19.49 2.37
CA ASP A 197 -20.27 18.53 3.42
C ASP A 197 -21.23 17.35 3.39
N GLN A 198 -22.55 17.59 3.28
CA GLN A 198 -23.55 16.51 3.19
C GLN A 198 -23.32 15.55 2.02
N LYS A 199 -22.91 16.06 0.85
CA LYS A 199 -22.62 15.22 -0.32
C LYS A 199 -21.37 14.38 -0.10
N VAL A 200 -20.34 14.97 0.49
CA VAL A 200 -19.08 14.27 0.80
C VAL A 200 -19.32 13.18 1.83
N LEU A 201 -20.02 13.49 2.92
CA LEU A 201 -20.37 12.52 3.96
C LEU A 201 -21.17 11.35 3.37
N LYS A 202 -22.11 11.62 2.46
CA LYS A 202 -22.85 10.56 1.75
C LYS A 202 -21.98 9.68 0.87
N GLN A 203 -20.96 10.21 0.19
CA GLN A 203 -20.04 9.37 -0.59
C GLN A 203 -19.10 8.58 0.30
N LEU A 204 -18.62 9.19 1.39
CA LEU A 204 -17.78 8.52 2.37
C LEU A 204 -18.52 7.32 2.99
N ASP A 205 -19.80 7.48 3.34
CA ASP A 205 -20.64 6.39 3.86
C ASP A 205 -20.73 5.20 2.89
N LYS A 206 -20.80 5.44 1.58
CA LYS A 206 -20.79 4.37 0.56
C LYS A 206 -19.49 3.58 0.50
N THR A 207 -18.41 4.08 1.11
CA THR A 207 -17.15 3.33 1.20
C THR A 207 -17.13 2.36 2.39
N SER A 208 -18.15 2.38 3.25
CA SER A 208 -18.29 1.45 4.36
C SER A 208 -18.28 -0.01 3.86
N GLY A 209 -17.42 -0.85 4.44
CA GLY A 209 -17.17 -2.23 4.01
C GLY A 209 -16.18 -2.39 2.83
N LEU A 210 -15.81 -1.27 2.18
CA LEU A 210 -14.76 -1.25 1.15
C LEU A 210 -13.36 -1.02 1.72
N TRP A 211 -13.25 -0.82 3.04
CA TRP A 211 -11.97 -0.70 3.72
C TRP A 211 -11.51 -2.04 4.28
N THR A 212 -10.20 -2.25 4.22
CA THR A 212 -9.50 -3.27 4.97
C THR A 212 -8.84 -2.58 6.17
N PRO A 213 -9.23 -2.89 7.41
CA PRO A 213 -8.60 -2.28 8.58
C PRO A 213 -7.13 -2.73 8.68
N PRO A 214 -6.26 -1.93 9.32
CA PRO A 214 -4.93 -2.38 9.65
C PRO A 214 -5.01 -3.45 10.75
N PHE A 215 -3.99 -4.30 10.79
CA PHE A 215 -3.88 -5.38 11.78
C PHE A 215 -2.75 -5.07 12.75
N PHE A 216 -2.96 -5.38 14.03
CA PHE A 216 -1.94 -5.41 15.05
C PHE A 216 -1.92 -6.79 15.71
N HIS A 217 -0.77 -7.47 15.70
CA HIS A 217 -0.64 -8.88 16.13
C HIS A 217 -1.70 -9.81 15.54
N GLY A 218 -2.07 -9.61 14.26
CA GLY A 218 -3.05 -10.45 13.57
C GLY A 218 -4.52 -10.12 13.89
N HIS A 219 -4.78 -9.11 14.72
CA HIS A 219 -6.13 -8.63 15.02
C HIS A 219 -6.40 -7.29 14.32
N PRO A 220 -7.57 -7.12 13.67
CA PRO A 220 -7.93 -5.84 13.09
C PRO A 220 -8.09 -4.81 14.22
N ILE A 221 -7.61 -3.58 14.00
CA ILE A 221 -7.75 -2.48 14.97
C ILE A 221 -8.58 -1.35 14.40
N GLN A 222 -9.25 -0.60 15.27
CA GLN A 222 -9.95 0.61 14.86
C GLN A 222 -8.96 1.73 14.59
N THR A 223 -9.16 2.47 13.51
CA THR A 223 -8.21 3.53 13.14
C THR A 223 -8.90 4.79 12.69
N ARG A 224 -8.54 5.92 13.31
CA ARG A 224 -8.98 7.25 12.90
C ARG A 224 -8.12 7.75 11.75
N MET A 225 -8.79 8.15 10.69
CA MET A 225 -8.19 8.75 9.51
C MET A 225 -8.62 10.20 9.38
N VAL A 226 -7.71 11.03 8.85
CA VAL A 226 -8.05 12.35 8.36
C VAL A 226 -7.85 12.38 6.85
N PHE A 227 -8.93 12.65 6.12
CA PHE A 227 -8.89 12.90 4.68
C PHE A 227 -8.94 14.40 4.44
N ARG A 228 -8.01 14.90 3.63
CA ARG A 228 -7.94 16.30 3.21
C ARG A 228 -7.94 16.33 1.70
N MET A 229 -8.73 17.24 1.15
CA MET A 229 -8.76 17.44 -0.30
C MET A 229 -8.78 18.93 -0.57
N ASN A 230 -7.83 19.34 -1.41
CA ASN A 230 -7.73 20.71 -1.86
C ASN A 230 -8.59 20.87 -3.12
N TYR A 231 -9.49 21.83 -3.10
CA TYR A 231 -10.31 22.18 -4.23
C TYR A 231 -9.51 23.12 -5.13
N ALA A 232 -8.39 22.65 -5.63
CA ALA A 232 -7.59 23.27 -6.68
C ALA A 232 -7.29 22.12 -7.62
N GLY A 233 -7.46 22.30 -8.94
CA GLY A 233 -7.28 21.20 -9.89
C GLY A 233 -6.07 20.33 -9.53
N ALA A 234 -6.33 19.07 -9.18
CA ALA A 234 -5.38 18.00 -8.92
C ALA A 234 -4.08 18.39 -8.20
N THR A 235 -4.11 18.59 -6.87
CA THR A 235 -2.87 18.44 -6.09
C THR A 235 -3.15 17.60 -4.85
N ILE A 236 -2.68 16.36 -4.91
CA ILE A 236 -2.58 15.42 -3.80
C ILE A 236 -1.59 16.04 -2.80
N VAL A 237 -2.03 16.32 -1.57
CA VAL A 237 -1.10 16.69 -0.50
C VAL A 237 -0.56 15.37 0.06
N PRO A 238 0.75 15.09 -0.06
CA PRO A 238 1.32 13.85 0.44
C PRO A 238 1.14 13.74 1.97
N PHE A 239 1.01 12.51 2.44
CA PHE A 239 0.97 12.19 3.86
C PHE A 239 2.34 12.45 4.48
N ASN A 240 2.42 13.32 5.50
CA ASN A 240 3.63 13.54 6.30
C ASN A 240 3.71 12.52 7.44
#